data_AF-A0AAI8HPU1-F1
#
_entry.id   AF-A0AAI8HPU1-F1
#
_cell.length_a   1.000
_cell.length_b   1.000
_cell.length_c   1.000
_cell.angle_alpha   90.00
_cell.angle_beta   90.00
_cell.angle_gamma   90.00
#
_symmetry.space_group_name_H-M   'P 1'
#
loop_
_entity.id
_entity.type
_entity.pdbx_description
1 polymer ?
#
loop_
_entity_poly.entity_id
_entity_poly.type
_entity_poly.pdbx_seq_one_letter_code
_entity_poly.pdbx_strand_id
1 'polypeptide(L)' 'MTKSFGAGDTVYVIYRNPHAANVAHIKEAEIVHHPYHEGELSLFLHETYHPLAEDDAVFSTYEEAEALYSELFEEDRHH' A
#
# COMPACT_ATOMS: atom_id res chain seq x y z
N MET A 1 7.03 -14.90 -8.30
CA MET A 1 5.76 -14.76 -9.03
C MET A 1 5.44 -13.28 -9.06
N THR A 2 5.38 -12.66 -10.23
CA THR A 2 5.05 -11.23 -10.39
C THR A 2 3.57 -11.07 -10.08
N LYS A 3 3.21 -10.51 -8.92
CA LYS A 3 1.82 -10.17 -8.59
C LYS A 3 1.35 -9.18 -9.67
N SER A 4 0.53 -9.70 -10.59
CA SER A 4 0.03 -8.93 -11.74
C SER A 4 -1.24 -8.26 -11.27
N PHE A 5 -1.11 -7.05 -10.76
CA PHE A 5 -2.25 -6.24 -10.35
C PHE A 5 -2.89 -5.57 -11.57
N GLY A 6 -4.22 -5.57 -11.63
CA GLY A 6 -5.01 -4.92 -12.66
C GLY A 6 -5.69 -3.65 -12.15
N ALA A 7 -5.96 -2.70 -13.06
CA ALA A 7 -6.84 -1.59 -12.74
C ALA A 7 -8.26 -2.11 -12.41
N GLY A 8 -8.82 -1.64 -11.29
CA GLY A 8 -10.05 -2.12 -10.68
C GLY A 8 -9.82 -3.12 -9.53
N ASP A 9 -8.59 -3.57 -9.28
CA ASP A 9 -8.30 -4.46 -8.16
C ASP A 9 -8.28 -3.69 -6.84
N THR A 10 -8.89 -4.29 -5.82
CA THR A 10 -8.82 -3.81 -4.44
C THR A 10 -7.62 -4.44 -3.74
N VAL A 11 -6.79 -3.60 -3.14
CA VAL A 11 -5.56 -3.99 -2.44
C VAL A 11 -5.49 -3.33 -1.07
N TYR A 12 -4.60 -3.81 -0.22
CA TYR A 12 -4.36 -3.31 1.12
C TYR A 12 -2.98 -2.67 1.20
N VAL A 13 -2.90 -1.47 1.74
CA VAL A 13 -1.65 -0.70 1.87
C VAL A 13 -1.42 -0.30 3.31
N ILE A 14 -0.17 -0.35 3.73
CA ILE A 14 0.22 0.10 5.08
C ILE A 14 0.48 1.60 5.03
N TYR A 15 -0.51 2.38 5.48
CA TYR A 15 -0.41 3.83 5.53
C TYR A 15 0.11 4.29 6.89
N ARG A 16 1.33 4.83 6.93
CA ARG A 16 1.87 5.52 8.12
C ARG A 16 1.35 6.95 8.17
N ASN A 17 0.63 7.30 9.23
CA ASN A 17 0.17 8.67 9.39
C ASN A 17 1.37 9.55 9.80
N PRO A 18 1.82 10.52 8.99
CA PRO A 18 2.97 11.36 9.35
C PRO A 18 2.72 12.19 10.63
N HIS A 19 1.46 12.40 11.01
CA HIS A 19 1.09 13.06 12.27
C HIS A 19 1.16 12.16 13.51
N ALA A 20 1.23 10.84 13.31
CA ALA A 20 1.36 9.84 14.35
C ALA A 20 2.40 8.82 13.88
N ALA A 21 3.68 9.20 13.97
CA ALA A 21 4.81 8.41 13.45
C ALA A 21 4.82 6.95 13.95
N ASN A 22 4.30 6.71 15.15
CA ASN A 22 4.24 5.39 15.78
C ASN A 22 2.97 4.60 15.41
N VAL A 23 2.16 5.09 14.46
CA VAL A 23 0.91 4.44 14.06
C VAL A 23 0.79 4.42 12.53
N ALA A 24 1.14 3.29 11.95
CA ALA A 24 0.59 2.86 10.68
C ALA A 24 -0.83 2.31 10.83
N HIS A 25 -1.56 2.30 9.74
CA HIS A 25 -2.84 1.64 9.60
C HIS A 25 -2.89 0.92 8.26
N ILE A 26 -3.42 -0.28 8.24
CA ILE A 26 -3.76 -0.96 7.00
C ILE A 26 -5.02 -0.30 6.44
N LYS A 27 -4.95 0.15 5.20
CA LYS A 27 -6.06 0.76 4.49
C LYS A 27 -6.31 0.06 3.17
N GLU A 28 -7.56 -0.03 2.80
CA GLU A 28 -7.97 -0.47 1.47
C GLU A 28 -7.68 0.65 0.47
N ALA A 29 -7.06 0.29 -0.65
CA ALA A 29 -6.79 1.13 -1.78
C ALA A 29 -7.27 0.43 -3.06
N GLU A 30 -7.57 1.22 -4.09
CA GLU A 30 -7.97 0.70 -5.39
C GLU A 30 -6.86 0.96 -6.41
N ILE A 31 -6.60 -0.01 -7.27
CA ILE A 31 -5.66 0.18 -8.36
C ILE A 31 -6.39 0.83 -9.52
N VAL A 32 -5.89 1.97 -9.96
CA VAL A 32 -6.46 2.75 -11.05
C VAL A 32 -5.38 3.05 -12.09
N HIS A 33 -5.80 3.42 -13.30
CA HIS A 33 -4.85 3.89 -14.30
C HIS A 33 -4.29 5.26 -13.93
N HIS A 34 -2.99 5.45 -14.14
CA HIS A 34 -2.35 6.73 -13.87
C HIS A 34 -2.93 7.80 -14.83
N PRO A 35 -3.51 8.91 -14.33
CA PRO A 35 -4.20 9.89 -15.17
C PRO A 35 -3.27 10.63 -16.14
N TYR A 36 -1.97 10.70 -15.82
CA TYR A 36 -0.95 11.35 -16.65
C TYR A 36 -0.08 10.39 -17.46
N HIS A 37 -0.09 9.09 -17.17
CA HIS A 37 0.81 8.10 -17.77
C HIS A 37 0.00 6.91 -18.26
N GLU A 38 -0.35 6.91 -19.55
CA GLU A 38 -1.08 5.80 -20.17
C GLU A 38 -0.24 4.53 -20.14
N GLY A 39 -0.75 3.48 -19.49
CA GLY A 39 -0.07 2.20 -19.31
C GLY A 39 0.56 2.01 -17.92
N GLU A 40 0.62 3.07 -17.11
CA GLU A 40 1.02 2.96 -15.70
C GLU A 40 -0.19 2.78 -14.78
N LEU A 41 0.05 2.12 -13.66
CA LEU A 41 -0.93 1.90 -12.61
C LEU A 41 -0.61 2.81 -11.41
N SER A 42 -1.65 3.17 -10.68
CA SER A 42 -1.57 3.98 -9.48
C SER A 42 -2.50 3.44 -8.43
N LEU A 43 -2.11 3.61 -7.18
CA LEU A 43 -2.95 3.38 -6.03
C LEU A 43 -3.78 4.62 -5.79
N PHE A 44 -5.09 4.46 -5.78
CA PHE A 44 -6.02 5.47 -5.33
C PHE A 44 -6.35 5.23 -3.86
N LEU A 45 -5.83 6.12 -3.01
CA LEU A 45 -6.04 6.09 -1.56
C LEU A 45 -6.32 7.50 -1.07
N HIS A 46 -7.34 7.69 -0.23
CA HIS A 46 -7.64 8.99 0.39
C HIS A 46 -7.74 10.16 -0.61
N GLU A 47 -8.35 9.92 -1.77
CA GLU A 47 -8.49 10.91 -2.85
C GLU A 47 -7.14 11.39 -3.42
N THR A 48 -6.06 10.65 -3.14
CA THR A 48 -4.72 10.88 -3.69
C THR A 48 -4.29 9.71 -4.55
N TYR A 49 -3.55 10.03 -5.61
CA TYR A 49 -2.95 9.04 -6.49
C TYR A 49 -1.50 8.85 -6.06
N HIS A 50 -1.13 7.61 -5.77
CA HIS A 50 0.24 7.21 -5.51
C HIS A 50 0.71 6.30 -6.65
N PRO A 51 1.86 6.57 -7.27
CA PRO A 51 2.40 5.68 -8.29
C PRO A 51 2.61 4.29 -7.67
N LEU A 52 2.15 3.23 -8.33
CA LEU A 52 2.32 1.87 -7.84
C LEU A 52 3.74 1.40 -8.20
N ALA A 53 4.66 1.37 -7.22
CA ALA A 53 5.98 0.78 -7.40
C ALA A 53 6.00 -0.70 -6.94
N GLU A 54 6.93 -1.50 -7.48
CA GLU A 54 7.14 -2.89 -7.00
C GLU A 54 7.64 -2.93 -5.55
N ASP A 55 8.29 -1.86 -5.08
CA ASP A 55 8.77 -1.71 -3.70
C ASP A 55 7.72 -1.14 -2.74
N ASP A 56 6.55 -0.72 -3.23
CA ASP A 56 5.49 -0.22 -2.35
C ASP A 56 4.86 -1.37 -1.56
N ALA A 57 4.57 -1.11 -0.28
CA ALA A 57 3.95 -2.04 0.64
C ALA A 57 2.45 -2.23 0.31
N VAL A 58 2.18 -2.93 -0.80
CA VAL A 58 0.86 -3.26 -1.33
C VAL A 58 0.61 -4.75 -1.27
N PHE A 59 -0.53 -5.12 -0.71
CA PHE A 59 -0.87 -6.50 -0.41
C PHE A 59 -2.21 -6.87 -1.05
N SER A 60 -2.31 -8.11 -1.51
CA SER A 60 -3.57 -8.62 -2.08
C SER A 60 -4.57 -8.98 -0.98
N THR A 61 -4.07 -9.27 0.23
CA THR A 61 -4.90 -9.61 1.40
C THR A 61 -4.48 -8.82 2.62
N TYR A 62 -5.44 -8.66 3.54
CA TYR A 62 -5.19 -8.02 4.82
C TYR A 62 -4.14 -8.79 5.66
N GLU A 63 -4.16 -10.12 5.65
CA GLU A 63 -3.22 -10.96 6.43
C GLU A 63 -1.76 -10.73 6.01
N GLU A 64 -1.49 -10.58 4.71
CA GLU A 64 -0.14 -10.24 4.23
C GLU A 64 0.28 -8.84 4.72
N ALA A 65 -0.64 -7.88 4.68
CA ALA A 65 -0.39 -6.53 5.19
C ALA A 65 -0.15 -6.53 6.71
N GLU A 66 -0.91 -7.33 7.47
CA GLU A 66 -0.78 -7.46 8.92
C GLU A 66 0.54 -8.10 9.31
N ALA A 67 1.01 -9.11 8.58
CA ALA A 67 2.31 -9.73 8.81
C ALA A 67 3.45 -8.70 8.70
N LEU A 68 3.49 -7.93 7.59
CA LEU A 68 4.51 -6.90 7.40
C LEU A 68 4.33 -5.74 8.38
N TYR A 69 3.08 -5.37 8.69
CA TYR A 69 2.77 -4.37 9.71
C TYR A 69 3.37 -4.79 11.07
N SER A 70 3.17 -6.03 11.49
CA SER A 70 3.72 -6.53 12.75
C SER A 70 5.24 -6.48 12.74
N GLU A 71 5.88 -6.92 11.65
CA GLU A 71 7.34 -6.85 11.48
C GLU A 71 7.88 -5.42 11.60
N LEU A 72 7.27 -4.48 10.87
CA LEU A 72 7.63 -3.06 10.87
C LEU A 72 7.48 -2.37 12.23
N PHE A 73 6.54 -2.81 13.06
CA PHE A 73 6.32 -2.27 14.41
C PHE A 73 7.12 -3.01 15.48
N GLU A 74 7.40 -4.29 15.29
CA GLU A 74 8.31 -5.05 16.14
C GLU A 74 9.74 -4.54 16.00
N GLU A 75 10.18 -4.18 14.78
CA GLU A 75 11.47 -3.51 14.54
C GLU A 75 11.56 -2.14 15.24
N ASP A 76 10.50 -1.32 15.18
CA ASP A 76 10.47 0.01 15.83
C ASP A 76 10.64 -0.09 17.35
N ARG A 77 10.13 -1.18 17.96
CA ARG A 77 10.25 -1.45 19.39
C ARG A 77 11.66 -1.88 19.85
N HIS A 78 12.54 -2.24 18.93
CA HIS A 78 13.87 -2.78 19.24
C HIS A 78 15.04 -1.82 19.00
N HIS A 79 14.76 -0.55 18.65
CA HIS A 79 15.76 0.51 18.50
C HIS A 79 15.67 1.55 19.62
#